data_AF-A0A3D2P6E4-F1
#
_entry.id   AF-A0A3D2P6E4-F1
#
_cell.length_a   1.000
_cell.length_b   1.000
_cell.length_c   1.000
_cell.angle_alpha   90.00
_cell.angle_beta   90.00
_cell.angle_gamma   90.00
#
_symmetry.space_group_name_H-M   'P 1'
#
loop_
_entity.id
_entity.type
_entity.pdbx_description
1 polymer ?
#
loop_
_entity_poly.entity_id
_entity_poly.type
_entity_poly.pdbx_seq_one_letter_code
_entity_poly.pdbx_strand_id
1 'polypeptide(L)'
;HVISQEIHSMLRIHGGVVLIVDYGQIAPRTSPSIRGFHQHEVTGIFEQPGLTDITYNVDFRMFVDDAAHEGLMTHPPITQGDFLNACGLEERLAQQLATKPNEQKHLRDEAK
;
A
#
# COMPACT_ATOMS: atom_id res chain seq x y z
N HIS A 1 14.65 2.62 -6.41
CA HIS A 1 15.31 2.45 -7.72
C HIS A 1 15.83 1.03 -7.93
N VAL A 2 16.77 0.51 -7.12
CA VAL A 2 17.32 -0.86 -7.27
C VAL A 2 16.23 -1.95 -7.28
N ILE A 3 15.33 -1.94 -6.30
CA ILE A 3 14.23 -2.91 -6.23
C ILE A 3 13.31 -2.81 -7.46
N SER A 4 13.04 -1.59 -7.94
CA SER A 4 12.23 -1.37 -9.14
C SER A 4 12.87 -2.03 -10.37
N GLN A 5 14.18 -1.83 -10.54
CA GLN A 5 14.95 -2.44 -11.64
C GLN A 5 14.97 -3.97 -11.56
N GLU A 6 15.11 -4.54 -10.37
CA GLU A 6 15.02 -6.00 -10.18
C GLU A 6 13.64 -6.53 -10.55
N ILE A 7 12.57 -5.86 -10.11
CA ILE A 7 11.19 -6.20 -10.48
C ILE A 7 11.02 -6.16 -12.00
N HIS A 8 11.50 -5.11 -12.67
CA HIS A 8 11.40 -4.98 -14.11
C HIS A 8 12.14 -6.10 -14.84
N SER A 9 13.36 -6.41 -14.40
CA SER A 9 14.16 -7.52 -14.94
C SER A 9 13.43 -8.85 -14.82
N MET A 10 12.87 -9.13 -13.63
CA MET A 10 12.12 -10.36 -13.37
C MET A 10 10.88 -10.48 -14.26
N LEU A 11 10.10 -9.40 -14.39
CA LEU A 11 8.92 -9.38 -15.25
C LEU A 11 9.27 -9.58 -16.73
N ARG A 12 10.39 -9.01 -17.20
CA ARG A 12 10.83 -9.18 -18.59
C ARG A 12 11.34 -10.58 -18.90
N ILE A 13 12.03 -11.21 -17.96
CA ILE A 13 12.63 -12.55 -18.16
C ILE A 13 11.58 -13.64 -17.97
N HIS A 14 10.74 -13.53 -16.94
CA HIS A 14 9.85 -14.61 -16.51
C HIS A 14 8.37 -14.35 -16.80
N GLY A 15 8.00 -13.11 -17.15
CA GLY A 15 6.60 -12.69 -17.20
C GLY A 15 5.97 -12.59 -15.82
N GLY A 16 4.65 -12.39 -15.78
CA GLY A 16 3.86 -12.36 -14.54
C GLY A 16 3.25 -11.00 -14.23
N VAL A 17 2.79 -10.85 -12.99
CA VAL A 17 2.12 -9.65 -12.49
C VAL A 17 2.71 -9.31 -11.13
N VAL A 18 2.88 -8.01 -10.89
CA VAL A 18 3.31 -7.47 -9.60
C VAL A 18 2.21 -6.59 -9.06
N LEU A 19 1.86 -6.79 -7.78
CA LEU A 19 0.96 -5.95 -7.02
C LEU A 19 1.75 -5.30 -5.89
N ILE A 20 1.80 -3.97 -5.87
CA ILE A 20 2.45 -3.17 -4.83
C ILE A 20 1.36 -2.53 -4.00
N VAL A 21 1.38 -2.78 -2.68
CA VAL A 21 0.42 -2.23 -1.72
C VAL A 21 1.22 -1.55 -0.61
N ASP A 22 0.99 -0.26 -0.43
CA ASP A 22 1.60 0.54 0.63
C ASP A 22 0.75 1.80 0.86
N TYR A 23 1.05 2.56 1.91
CA TYR A 23 0.48 3.88 2.11
C TYR A 23 1.36 4.94 1.43
N GLY A 24 0.72 5.81 0.66
CA GLY A 24 1.46 6.77 -0.14
C GLY A 24 0.55 7.74 -0.87
N GLN A 25 1.08 8.33 -1.92
CA GLN A 25 0.33 9.28 -2.73
C GLN A 25 0.53 9.03 -4.22
N ILE A 26 -0.45 9.52 -4.99
CA ILE A 26 -0.47 9.47 -6.44
C ILE A 26 -0.04 10.83 -7.04
N ALA A 27 -0.30 11.93 -6.33
CA ALA A 27 0.04 13.28 -6.78
C ALA A 27 1.49 13.65 -6.41
N PRO A 28 2.18 14.45 -7.24
CA PRO A 28 3.51 14.96 -6.91
C PRO A 28 3.52 15.69 -5.57
N ARG A 29 4.53 15.40 -4.73
CA ARG A 29 4.60 15.94 -3.38
C ARG A 29 5.40 17.24 -3.32
N THR A 30 4.96 18.16 -2.46
CA THR A 30 5.59 19.48 -2.27
C THR A 30 6.44 19.60 -0.99
N SER A 31 6.33 18.66 -0.04
CA SER A 31 7.06 18.68 1.25
C SER A 31 7.56 17.29 1.64
N PRO A 32 8.62 17.08 2.45
CA PRO A 32 9.07 15.77 2.95
C PRO A 32 7.98 14.95 3.69
N SER A 33 7.84 13.65 3.41
CA SER A 33 6.93 12.74 4.15
C SER A 33 7.64 11.83 5.15
N ILE A 34 8.95 12.02 5.35
CA ILE A 34 9.73 11.23 6.30
C ILE A 34 9.25 11.52 7.73
N ARG A 35 9.00 10.46 8.50
CA ARG A 35 8.54 10.55 9.90
C ARG A 35 9.27 9.54 10.76
N GLY A 36 9.54 9.93 12.01
CA GLY A 36 9.96 9.02 13.06
C GLY A 36 8.77 8.62 13.92
N PHE A 37 8.65 7.34 14.23
CA PHE A 37 7.68 6.83 15.21
C PHE A 37 8.39 6.08 16.33
N HIS A 38 8.05 6.39 17.57
CA HIS A 38 8.50 5.66 18.75
C HIS A 38 7.36 5.57 19.75
N GLN A 39 7.05 4.36 20.22
CA GLN A 39 5.97 4.11 21.19
C GLN A 39 4.61 4.72 20.79
N HIS A 40 4.24 4.59 19.50
CA HIS A 40 3.00 5.15 18.90
C HIS A 40 2.92 6.68 18.82
N GLU A 41 4.02 7.38 19.09
CA GLU A 41 4.11 8.84 18.99
C GLU A 41 5.03 9.27 17.84
N VAL A 42 4.74 10.43 17.27
CA VAL A 42 5.59 11.05 16.24
C VAL A 42 6.78 11.71 16.93
N THR A 43 7.98 11.34 16.51
CA THR A 43 9.27 11.83 17.06
C THR A 43 10.21 12.27 15.94
N GLY A 44 11.20 13.10 16.27
CA GLY A 44 12.29 13.43 15.35
C GLY A 44 13.11 12.19 14.97
N ILE A 45 13.47 12.08 13.69
CA ILE A 45 14.22 10.92 13.14
C ILE A 45 15.63 10.74 13.73
N PHE A 46 16.16 11.75 14.44
CA PHE A 46 17.47 11.72 15.07
C PHE A 46 17.43 11.71 16.60
N GLU A 47 16.24 11.69 17.20
CA GLU A 47 16.10 11.77 18.67
C GLU A 47 16.58 10.48 19.35
N GLN A 48 16.19 9.31 18.83
CA GLN A 48 16.58 8.00 19.38
C GLN A 48 16.92 6.98 18.27
N PRO A 49 18.09 7.14 17.61
CA PRO A 49 18.50 6.23 16.53
C PRO A 49 18.51 4.76 16.96
N GLY A 50 17.94 3.89 16.14
CA GLY A 50 17.79 2.45 16.42
C GLY A 50 16.58 2.09 17.28
N LEU A 51 15.92 3.06 17.93
CA LEU A 51 14.65 2.88 18.64
C LEU A 51 13.46 3.53 17.92
N THR A 52 13.73 4.48 17.02
CA THR A 52 12.74 5.15 16.18
C THR A 52 12.55 4.38 14.86
N ASP A 53 11.31 4.01 14.54
CA ASP A 53 10.93 3.52 13.22
C ASP A 53 10.87 4.70 12.24
N ILE A 54 11.55 4.56 11.10
CA ILE A 54 11.64 5.60 10.06
C ILE A 54 10.73 5.19 8.91
N THR A 55 9.68 5.97 8.70
CA THR A 55 8.70 5.71 7.65
C THR A 55 8.70 6.81 6.59
N TYR A 56 8.31 6.45 5.38
CA TYR A 56 8.19 7.37 4.26
C TYR A 56 7.05 6.94 3.35
N ASN A 57 6.16 7.87 3.01
CA ASN A 57 5.09 7.61 2.06
C ASN A 57 5.65 7.25 0.68
N VAL A 58 5.16 6.15 0.12
CA VAL A 58 5.53 5.74 -1.24
C VAL A 58 5.05 6.77 -2.27
N ASP A 59 5.92 7.04 -3.25
CA ASP A 59 5.56 7.76 -4.48
C ASP A 59 5.18 6.71 -5.54
N PHE A 60 3.89 6.41 -5.64
CA PHE A 60 3.39 5.42 -6.60
C PHE A 60 3.52 5.88 -8.04
N ARG A 61 3.51 7.20 -8.26
CA ARG A 61 3.60 7.77 -9.60
C ARG A 61 4.98 7.52 -10.20
N MET A 62 6.03 7.72 -9.41
CA MET A 62 7.39 7.39 -9.79
C MET A 62 7.53 5.92 -10.22
N PHE A 63 6.95 4.97 -9.48
CA PHE A 63 6.99 3.56 -9.86
C PHE A 63 6.27 3.26 -11.19
N VAL A 64 5.10 3.83 -11.40
CA VAL A 64 4.33 3.64 -12.63
C VAL A 64 5.05 4.25 -13.83
N ASP A 65 5.57 5.48 -13.69
CA ASP A 65 6.28 6.15 -14.77
C ASP A 65 7.60 5.43 -15.11
N ASP A 66 8.36 4.97 -14.10
CA ASP A 66 9.57 4.16 -14.28
C ASP A 66 9.27 2.83 -15.00
N ALA A 67 8.22 2.11 -14.59
CA ALA A 67 7.84 0.84 -15.21
C ALA A 67 7.36 1.02 -16.66
N ALA A 68 6.59 2.08 -16.93
CA ALA A 68 6.15 2.42 -18.27
C ALA A 68 7.33 2.79 -19.18
N HIS A 69 8.35 3.49 -18.65
CA HIS A 69 9.57 3.81 -19.39
C HIS A 69 10.35 2.55 -19.82
N GLU A 70 10.34 1.50 -19.00
CA GLU A 70 10.93 0.20 -19.30
C GLU A 70 10.05 -0.68 -20.22
N GLY A 71 8.93 -0.14 -20.72
CA GLY A 71 8.04 -0.81 -21.66
C GLY A 71 7.12 -1.86 -21.04
N LEU A 72 6.95 -1.85 -19.71
CA LEU A 72 6.00 -2.73 -19.02
C LEU A 72 4.57 -2.19 -19.13
N MET A 73 3.59 -3.10 -19.13
CA MET A 73 2.18 -2.72 -19.03
C MET A 73 1.88 -2.30 -17.59
N THR A 74 1.44 -1.07 -17.39
CA THR A 74 1.12 -0.50 -16.08
C THR A 74 -0.34 -0.13 -15.96
N HIS A 75 -0.91 -0.27 -14.76
CA HIS A 75 -2.22 0.27 -14.42
C HIS A 75 -2.07 1.49 -13.51
N PRO A 76 -2.97 2.49 -13.60
CA PRO A 76 -2.99 3.61 -12.67
C PRO A 76 -3.13 3.10 -11.22
N PRO A 77 -2.48 3.76 -10.23
CA PRO A 77 -2.71 3.42 -8.84
C PRO A 77 -4.18 3.68 -8.48
N ILE A 78 -4.77 2.77 -7.71
CA ILE A 78 -6.12 2.89 -7.16
C ILE A 78 -6.05 2.82 -5.63
N THR A 79 -7.12 3.20 -4.95
CA THR A 79 -7.17 3.06 -3.50
C THR A 79 -7.28 1.59 -3.10
N GLN A 80 -6.82 1.25 -1.88
CA GLN A 80 -6.99 -0.09 -1.34
C GLN A 80 -8.48 -0.48 -1.27
N GLY A 81 -9.36 0.46 -0.93
CA GLY A 81 -10.81 0.22 -0.91
C GLY A 81 -11.36 -0.18 -2.27
N ASP A 82 -11.02 0.58 -3.32
CA ASP A 82 -11.44 0.28 -4.70
C ASP A 82 -10.92 -1.08 -5.16
N PHE A 83 -9.65 -1.38 -4.89
CA PHE A 83 -9.04 -2.67 -5.23
C PHE A 83 -9.76 -3.84 -4.54
N LEU A 84 -9.95 -3.76 -3.22
CA LEU A 84 -10.57 -4.84 -2.45
C LEU A 84 -12.04 -5.04 -2.84
N ASN A 85 -12.78 -3.96 -3.09
CA ASN A 85 -14.15 -4.05 -3.57
C ASN A 85 -14.22 -4.70 -4.96
N ALA A 86 -13.32 -4.34 -5.88
CA ALA A 86 -13.22 -4.99 -7.19
C ALA A 86 -12.84 -6.49 -7.09
N CYS A 87 -12.15 -6.89 -6.01
CA CYS A 87 -11.83 -8.29 -5.71
C CYS A 87 -12.96 -9.05 -4.97
N GLY A 88 -14.11 -8.43 -4.72
CA GLY A 88 -15.26 -9.09 -4.10
C GLY A 88 -15.23 -9.11 -2.56
N LEU A 89 -14.68 -8.07 -1.94
CA LEU A 89 -14.64 -7.93 -0.48
C LEU A 89 -16.04 -8.02 0.15
N GLU A 90 -17.05 -7.40 -0.45
CA GLU A 90 -18.40 -7.36 0.11
C GLU A 90 -19.05 -8.74 0.15
N GLU A 91 -18.94 -9.52 -0.93
CA GLU A 91 -19.46 -10.88 -1.00
C GLU A 91 -18.74 -11.79 -0.01
N ARG A 92 -17.41 -11.64 0.10
CA ARG A 92 -16.62 -12.41 1.05
C ARG A 92 -17.02 -12.11 2.48
N LEU A 93 -17.23 -10.84 2.80
CA LEU A 93 -17.70 -10.40 4.11
C LEU A 93 -19.08 -10.97 4.42
N ALA A 94 -20.03 -10.88 3.49
CA ALA A 94 -21.37 -11.44 3.64
C ALA A 94 -21.35 -12.95 3.92
N GLN A 95 -20.52 -13.70 3.19
CA GLN A 95 -20.31 -15.15 3.43
C GLN A 95 -19.75 -15.42 4.82
N GLN A 96 -18.72 -14.67 5.24
CA GLN A 96 -18.12 -14.86 6.57
C GLN A 96 -19.14 -14.58 7.68
N LEU A 97 -19.88 -13.48 7.58
CA LEU A 97 -20.91 -13.11 8.54
C LEU A 97 -22.05 -14.12 8.61
N ALA A 98 -22.43 -14.74 7.49
CA ALA A 98 -23.45 -15.79 7.49
C ALA A 98 -23.01 -17.04 8.28
N THR A 99 -21.70 -17.32 8.31
CA THR A 99 -21.13 -18.48 9.03
C THR A 99 -20.71 -18.18 10.47
N LYS A 100 -20.70 -16.90 10.88
CA LYS A 100 -20.26 -16.46 12.21
C LYS A 100 -21.17 -15.37 12.80
N PRO A 101 -22.33 -15.76 13.37
CA PRO A 101 -23.34 -14.81 13.85
C PRO A 101 -22.84 -13.86 14.96
N ASN A 102 -21.88 -14.28 15.79
CA ASN A 102 -21.39 -13.47 16.91
C ASN A 102 -20.44 -12.33 16.48
N GLU A 103 -19.77 -12.43 15.32
CA GLU A 103 -18.87 -11.38 14.80
C GLU A 103 -19.66 -10.24 14.11
N GLN A 104 -20.92 -10.49 13.68
CA GLN A 104 -21.80 -9.46 13.09
C GLN A 104 -22.08 -8.28 14.01
N LYS A 105 -22.04 -8.50 15.33
CA LYS A 105 -22.35 -7.47 16.32
C LYS A 105 -21.20 -6.46 16.46
N HIS A 106 -19.96 -6.93 16.41
CA HIS A 106 -18.76 -6.10 16.59
C HIS A 106 -18.56 -5.13 15.42
N LEU A 107 -18.73 -5.61 14.18
CA LEU A 107 -18.57 -4.79 12.96
C LEU A 107 -19.64 -3.69 12.80
N ARG A 108 -20.84 -3.87 13.38
CA ARG A 108 -21.89 -2.84 13.38
C ARG A 108 -21.66 -1.72 14.39
N ASP A 109 -20.90 -2.00 15.44
CA ASP A 109 -20.59 -1.04 16.49
C ASP A 109 -19.38 -0.16 16.11
N GLU A 110 -18.46 -0.66 15.27
CA GLU A 110 -17.30 0.10 14.75
C GLU A 110 -17.62 0.96 13.51
N ALA A 111 -18.72 0.71 12.81
CA ALA A 111 -19.17 1.48 11.64
C ALA A 111 -20.04 2.72 12.00
N LYS A 112 -20.17 3.04 13.29
CA LYS A 112 -20.88 4.23 13.82
C LYS A 112 -19.89 5.25 14.35
#